data_AF-A0A3R6XLG0-F1
#
_entry.id   AF-A0A3R6XLG0-F1
#
_cell.length_a   1.000
_cell.length_b   1.000
_cell.length_c   1.000
_cell.angle_alpha   90.00
_cell.angle_beta   90.00
_cell.angle_gamma   90.00
#
_symmetry.space_group_name_H-M   'P 1'
#
loop_
_entity.id
_entity.type
_entity.pdbx_description
1 polymer ?
#
loop_
_entity_poly.entity_id
_entity_poly.type
_entity_poly.pdbx_seq_one_letter_code
_entity_poly.pdbx_strand_id
1 'polypeptide(L)'
;MYATIEHINSLDSSNPVQLLLCCGDFQSFRNQADVECMACPPKYRALGAFHQYYTGAKVAPVLTIFIGGNHEASNYLQDLYYGGYVAPNIFYLGCAGVVNVNGLRIAGLSGIYKPHDYTHGHFERYPYDDSTMRSIYHVREFQVYQLAHLKATPVDIFLSHDWPRGIERYGRTDVLLRKKPFLRDEISRGAFGSPPNEFLLHTIQPRHWFSGHMHVKFAAVVPHLPGANTTKFLALDKCLPNRDFLQVVDIPAPVEAPTATLTVDVPWLAVLRATHHEASCDRRRSRVPEQDMEITQDDLAWIQSRLPLNTGGWLHPFAPTSRPGNPQTDALLDLLRLPHVVTTPYTTTEVQAKETPAADDPNAIDIDAIPAAPATVDSNEIDIDDV
;
A
#
# COMPACT_ATOMS: atom_id res chain seq x y z
N MET A 1 -15.01 -3.02 7.25
CA MET A 1 -14.01 -4.10 7.22
C MET A 1 -13.88 -4.79 8.56
N TYR A 2 -13.37 -4.14 9.62
CA TYR A 2 -13.12 -4.83 10.90
C TYR A 2 -14.35 -5.48 11.56
N ALA A 3 -15.50 -4.81 11.60
CA ALA A 3 -16.74 -5.41 12.11
C ALA A 3 -17.14 -6.69 11.33
N THR A 4 -16.86 -6.74 10.02
CA THR A 4 -17.09 -7.94 9.19
C THR A 4 -16.13 -9.07 9.58
N ILE A 5 -14.86 -8.75 9.85
CA ILE A 5 -13.86 -9.73 10.30
C ILE A 5 -14.23 -10.29 11.67
N GLU A 6 -14.62 -9.43 12.62
CA GLU A 6 -15.09 -9.85 13.94
C GLU A 6 -16.32 -10.77 13.82
N HIS A 7 -17.26 -10.43 12.93
CA HIS A 7 -18.40 -11.28 12.66
C HIS A 7 -17.99 -12.64 12.08
N ILE A 8 -17.09 -12.68 11.09
CA ILE A 8 -16.56 -13.94 10.53
C ILE A 8 -15.90 -14.79 11.62
N ASN A 9 -15.06 -14.18 12.45
CA ASN A 9 -14.38 -14.86 13.55
C ASN A 9 -15.35 -15.38 14.62
N SER A 10 -16.51 -14.72 14.79
CA SER A 10 -17.57 -15.21 15.68
C SER A 10 -18.31 -16.44 15.12
N LEU A 11 -18.32 -16.61 13.79
CA LEU A 11 -18.95 -17.74 13.12
C LEU A 11 -18.01 -18.95 13.02
N ASP A 12 -16.70 -18.73 12.90
CA ASP A 12 -15.67 -19.77 12.95
C ASP A 12 -14.53 -19.38 13.91
N SER A 13 -14.77 -19.59 15.21
CA SER A 13 -13.78 -19.31 16.23
C SER A 13 -12.58 -20.27 16.21
N SER A 14 -12.68 -21.40 15.48
CA SER A 14 -11.60 -22.39 15.38
C SER A 14 -10.55 -21.98 14.36
N ASN A 15 -10.94 -21.21 13.34
CA ASN A 15 -10.06 -20.70 12.29
C ASN A 15 -10.24 -19.18 12.14
N PRO A 16 -9.83 -18.37 13.14
CA PRO A 16 -9.99 -16.93 13.07
C PRO A 16 -9.12 -16.34 11.96
N VAL A 17 -9.62 -15.30 11.29
CA VAL A 17 -8.83 -14.47 10.39
C VAL A 17 -7.68 -13.84 11.18
N GLN A 18 -6.44 -14.10 10.75
CA GLN A 18 -5.23 -13.63 11.45
C GLN A 18 -4.60 -12.38 10.81
N LEU A 19 -4.85 -12.17 9.51
CA LEU A 19 -4.21 -11.13 8.70
C LEU A 19 -5.21 -10.52 7.72
N LEU A 20 -5.27 -9.19 7.67
CA LEU A 20 -5.98 -8.42 6.65
C LEU A 20 -4.96 -7.80 5.69
N LEU A 21 -5.15 -8.01 4.39
CA LEU A 21 -4.36 -7.37 3.33
C LEU A 21 -5.22 -6.36 2.57
N CYS A 22 -4.79 -5.10 2.50
CA CYS A 22 -5.48 -4.06 1.75
C CYS A 22 -4.62 -3.61 0.55
N CYS A 23 -5.19 -3.70 -0.65
CA CYS A 23 -4.49 -3.42 -1.90
C CYS A 23 -4.53 -1.93 -2.28
N GLY A 24 -4.47 -1.00 -1.33
CA GLY A 24 -4.57 0.45 -1.59
C GLY A 24 -5.92 1.08 -1.28
N ASP A 25 -5.99 2.40 -1.48
CA ASP A 25 -7.07 3.30 -1.08
C ASP A 25 -7.48 3.09 0.38
N PHE A 26 -6.47 2.96 1.24
CA PHE A 26 -6.68 2.70 2.67
C PHE A 26 -7.13 3.96 3.42
N GLN A 27 -6.77 5.14 2.91
CA GLN A 27 -7.21 6.44 3.42
C GLN A 27 -6.82 6.65 4.90
N SER A 28 -5.52 6.56 5.20
CA SER A 28 -4.94 6.73 6.54
C SER A 28 -4.92 8.18 7.07
N PHE A 29 -6.04 8.90 6.94
CA PHE A 29 -6.17 10.30 7.36
C PHE A 29 -6.18 10.46 8.88
N ARG A 30 -5.18 11.17 9.42
CA ARG A 30 -5.08 11.47 10.87
C ARG A 30 -5.89 12.70 11.24
N ASN A 31 -5.99 13.66 10.32
CA ASN A 31 -6.64 14.95 10.49
C ASN A 31 -7.03 15.57 9.14
N GLN A 32 -7.65 16.75 9.16
CA GLN A 32 -8.13 17.44 7.96
C GLN A 32 -7.02 17.82 6.97
N ALA A 33 -5.80 18.12 7.44
CA ALA A 33 -4.69 18.46 6.56
C ALA A 33 -4.26 17.26 5.70
N ASP A 34 -4.34 16.03 6.24
CA ASP A 34 -4.11 14.83 5.44
C ASP A 34 -5.20 14.63 4.38
N VAL A 35 -6.46 14.94 4.70
CA VAL A 35 -7.60 14.87 3.77
C VAL A 35 -7.43 15.83 2.59
N GLU A 36 -6.87 17.02 2.85
CA GLU A 36 -6.57 18.01 1.81
C GLU A 36 -5.50 17.54 0.83
N CYS A 37 -4.66 16.56 1.22
CA CYS A 37 -3.65 15.95 0.37
C CYS A 37 -4.20 14.81 -0.51
N MET A 38 -5.49 14.45 -0.40
CA MET A 38 -6.10 13.45 -1.25
C MET A 38 -6.45 14.04 -2.62
N ALA A 39 -5.93 13.42 -3.68
CA ALA A 39 -6.26 13.75 -5.05
C ALA A 39 -7.67 13.26 -5.40
N CYS A 40 -8.68 14.06 -5.08
CA CYS A 40 -10.04 13.86 -5.54
C CYS A 40 -10.81 15.20 -5.50
N PRO A 41 -11.96 15.31 -6.17
CA PRO A 41 -12.84 16.45 -6.03
C PRO A 41 -13.20 16.75 -4.56
N PRO A 42 -13.19 18.03 -4.11
CA PRO A 42 -13.41 18.38 -2.70
C PRO A 42 -14.70 17.82 -2.09
N LYS A 43 -15.78 17.71 -2.89
CA LYS A 43 -17.08 17.16 -2.46
C LYS A 43 -17.03 15.69 -2.02
N TYR A 44 -16.00 14.94 -2.42
CA TYR A 44 -15.82 13.53 -2.06
C TYR A 44 -14.84 13.32 -0.89
N ARG A 45 -14.23 14.40 -0.39
CA ARG A 45 -13.26 14.34 0.70
C ARG A 45 -13.96 14.12 2.03
N ALA A 46 -13.53 13.11 2.77
CA ALA A 46 -14.02 12.80 4.10
C ALA A 46 -12.89 12.25 4.97
N LEU A 47 -12.88 12.64 6.26
CA LEU A 47 -11.88 12.18 7.23
C LEU A 47 -11.91 10.66 7.46
N GLY A 48 -13.09 10.05 7.30
CA GLY A 48 -13.28 8.62 7.57
C GLY A 48 -13.05 8.28 9.04
N ALA A 49 -12.66 7.03 9.31
CA ALA A 49 -12.52 6.51 10.68
C ALA A 49 -11.08 6.27 11.12
N PHE A 50 -10.08 6.43 10.24
CA PHE A 50 -8.69 6.07 10.53
C PHE A 50 -8.12 6.86 11.72
N HIS A 51 -8.48 8.15 11.85
CA HIS A 51 -8.04 9.00 12.97
C HIS A 51 -8.32 8.38 14.36
N GLN A 52 -9.36 7.54 14.50
CA GLN A 52 -9.71 6.85 15.75
C GLN A 52 -8.69 5.74 16.08
N TYR A 53 -8.15 5.08 15.06
CA TYR A 53 -7.08 4.09 15.22
C TYR A 53 -5.75 4.76 15.51
N TYR A 54 -5.46 5.88 14.82
CA TYR A 54 -4.26 6.68 15.05
C TYR A 54 -4.17 7.23 16.47
N THR A 55 -5.28 7.72 17.02
CA THR A 55 -5.37 8.27 18.38
C THR A 55 -5.47 7.20 19.48
N GLY A 56 -5.64 5.93 19.11
CA GLY A 56 -5.82 4.81 20.05
C GLY A 56 -7.25 4.67 20.62
N ALA A 57 -8.21 5.47 20.16
CA ALA A 57 -9.63 5.29 20.51
C ALA A 57 -10.19 3.95 19.99
N LYS A 58 -9.59 3.42 18.92
CA LYS A 58 -9.83 2.07 18.39
C LYS A 58 -8.51 1.35 18.16
N VAL A 59 -8.55 0.02 18.17
CA VAL A 59 -7.42 -0.86 17.84
C VAL A 59 -7.88 -1.81 16.75
N ALA A 60 -7.03 -2.05 15.74
CA ALA A 60 -7.35 -3.04 14.72
C ALA A 60 -7.33 -4.45 15.34
N PRO A 61 -8.40 -5.25 15.18
CA PRO A 61 -8.55 -6.55 15.85
C PRO A 61 -7.61 -7.63 15.28
N VAL A 62 -7.05 -7.39 14.09
CA VAL A 62 -6.12 -8.30 13.40
C VAL A 62 -4.98 -7.48 12.81
N LEU A 63 -3.81 -8.10 12.64
CA LEU A 63 -2.72 -7.48 11.89
C LEU A 63 -3.26 -7.10 10.49
N THR A 64 -3.07 -5.84 10.12
CA THR A 64 -3.51 -5.28 8.86
C THR A 64 -2.29 -4.76 8.11
N ILE A 65 -2.01 -5.28 6.92
CA ILE A 65 -0.95 -4.77 6.04
C ILE A 65 -1.62 -4.12 4.84
N PHE A 66 -1.17 -2.92 4.47
CA PHE A 66 -1.66 -2.24 3.29
C PHE A 66 -0.52 -1.63 2.47
N ILE A 67 -0.77 -1.52 1.17
CA ILE A 67 -0.04 -0.65 0.23
C ILE A 67 -0.88 0.60 -0.04
N GLY A 68 -0.30 1.64 -0.64
CA GLY A 68 -1.02 2.85 -1.04
C GLY A 68 -1.72 2.68 -2.39
N GLY A 69 -2.88 3.32 -2.55
CA GLY A 69 -3.55 3.53 -3.84
C GLY A 69 -3.39 4.95 -4.36
N ASN A 70 -4.41 5.47 -5.06
CA ASN A 70 -4.46 6.86 -5.53
C ASN A 70 -5.22 7.80 -4.57
N HIS A 71 -6.06 7.25 -3.67
CA HIS A 71 -6.78 8.02 -2.65
C HIS A 71 -6.17 7.82 -1.27
N GLU A 72 -5.08 8.54 -0.98
CA GLU A 72 -4.32 8.35 0.25
C GLU A 72 -4.00 9.65 1.00
N ALA A 73 -3.63 9.50 2.27
CA ALA A 73 -2.91 10.52 3.03
C ALA A 73 -1.45 10.58 2.55
N SER A 74 -1.23 10.98 1.28
CA SER A 74 0.07 10.90 0.60
C SER A 74 1.18 11.64 1.36
N ASN A 75 0.83 12.72 2.04
CA ASN A 75 1.74 13.46 2.92
C ASN A 75 2.24 12.59 4.09
N TYR A 76 1.35 11.83 4.74
CA TYR A 76 1.73 10.94 5.82
C TYR A 76 2.48 9.71 5.31
N LEU A 77 2.00 9.08 4.23
CA LEU A 77 2.63 7.90 3.64
C LEU A 77 4.02 8.22 3.06
N GLN A 78 4.27 9.45 2.59
CA GLN A 78 5.59 9.90 2.15
C GLN A 78 6.62 9.88 3.29
N ASP A 79 6.23 10.25 4.53
CA ASP A 79 7.15 10.19 5.68
C ASP A 79 7.51 8.74 6.04
N LEU A 80 6.66 7.78 5.65
CA LEU A 80 6.81 6.33 5.80
C LEU A 80 7.15 5.65 4.47
N TYR A 81 7.97 6.29 3.63
CA TYR A 81 8.34 5.80 2.30
C TYR A 81 8.85 4.34 2.29
N TYR A 82 9.56 3.91 3.35
CA TYR A 82 10.08 2.54 3.49
C TYR A 82 9.16 1.60 4.31
N GLY A 83 7.95 2.06 4.63
CA GLY A 83 6.97 1.34 5.43
C GLY A 83 7.10 1.62 6.93
N GLY A 84 6.11 1.14 7.69
CA GLY A 84 6.03 1.30 9.14
C GLY A 84 4.60 1.19 9.65
N TYR A 85 4.47 1.05 10.97
CA TYR A 85 3.16 1.08 11.61
C TYR A 85 2.57 2.49 11.55
N VAL A 86 1.32 2.58 11.09
CA VAL A 86 0.54 3.83 11.05
C VAL A 86 -0.47 3.94 12.20
N ALA A 87 -0.74 2.82 12.86
CA ALA A 87 -1.52 2.67 14.09
C ALA A 87 -1.20 1.29 14.70
N PRO A 88 -1.61 0.98 15.94
CA PRO A 88 -1.44 -0.37 16.48
C PRO A 88 -2.11 -1.42 15.59
N ASN A 89 -1.36 -2.48 15.24
CA ASN A 89 -1.75 -3.55 14.31
C ASN A 89 -2.02 -3.12 12.85
N ILE A 90 -1.67 -1.89 12.43
CA ILE A 90 -1.84 -1.44 11.04
C ILE A 90 -0.48 -1.03 10.47
N PHE A 91 0.01 -1.78 9.50
CA PHE A 91 1.33 -1.61 8.90
C PHE A 91 1.22 -1.19 7.43
N TYR A 92 1.81 -0.04 7.09
CA TYR A 92 2.01 0.39 5.71
C TYR A 92 3.28 -0.26 5.16
N LEU A 93 3.19 -0.88 3.99
CA LEU A 93 4.31 -1.60 3.39
C LEU A 93 5.40 -0.66 2.81
N GLY A 94 5.08 0.63 2.64
CA GLY A 94 5.96 1.61 1.99
C GLY A 94 5.62 1.80 0.51
N CYS A 95 6.37 2.66 -0.17
CA CYS A 95 6.25 2.87 -1.62
C CYS A 95 6.50 1.55 -2.37
N ALA A 96 7.47 0.77 -1.90
CA ALA A 96 7.60 -0.66 -2.14
C ALA A 96 8.17 -1.32 -0.88
N GLY A 97 7.82 -2.57 -0.62
CA GLY A 97 8.32 -3.26 0.56
C GLY A 97 8.12 -4.77 0.54
N VAL A 98 8.89 -5.46 1.38
CA VAL A 98 8.73 -6.87 1.69
C VAL A 98 8.82 -7.09 3.19
N VAL A 99 7.84 -7.81 3.74
CA VAL A 99 7.81 -8.25 5.14
C VAL A 99 7.45 -9.72 5.20
N ASN A 100 7.73 -10.33 6.35
CA ASN A 100 7.35 -11.70 6.63
C ASN A 100 6.22 -11.72 7.67
N VAL A 101 5.20 -12.55 7.46
CA VAL A 101 4.15 -12.82 8.45
C VAL A 101 4.08 -14.31 8.67
N ASN A 102 4.45 -14.77 9.87
CA ASN A 102 4.48 -16.21 10.18
C ASN A 102 5.28 -17.04 9.15
N GLY A 103 6.35 -16.45 8.60
CA GLY A 103 7.18 -17.05 7.55
C GLY A 103 6.65 -16.91 6.13
N LEU A 104 5.43 -16.41 5.91
CA LEU A 104 4.94 -16.03 4.58
C LEU A 104 5.60 -14.74 4.14
N ARG A 105 6.15 -14.74 2.93
CA ARG A 105 6.81 -13.56 2.38
C ARG A 105 5.83 -12.73 1.56
N ILE A 106 5.60 -11.50 2.01
CA ILE A 106 4.61 -10.58 1.44
C ILE A 106 5.34 -9.38 0.87
N ALA A 107 5.28 -9.24 -0.45
CA ALA A 107 5.81 -8.09 -1.18
C ALA A 107 4.68 -7.18 -1.65
N GLY A 108 4.98 -5.92 -1.95
CA GLY A 108 4.01 -5.06 -2.60
C GLY A 108 4.59 -3.76 -3.14
N LEU A 109 3.83 -3.19 -4.06
CA LEU A 109 4.12 -1.94 -4.75
C LEU A 109 2.91 -1.02 -4.60
N SER A 110 3.13 0.15 -4.00
CA SER A 110 2.10 1.17 -3.80
C SER A 110 1.94 2.04 -5.04
N GLY A 111 0.73 2.54 -5.24
CA GLY A 111 0.41 3.55 -6.25
C GLY A 111 -0.14 2.99 -7.57
N ILE A 112 -0.29 3.89 -8.55
CA ILE A 112 -0.75 3.56 -9.90
C ILE A 112 0.28 3.97 -10.96
N TYR A 113 0.30 3.28 -12.08
CA TYR A 113 1.21 3.60 -13.18
C TYR A 113 0.74 4.79 -14.00
N LYS A 114 1.60 5.81 -14.14
CA LYS A 114 1.47 6.84 -15.18
C LYS A 114 2.79 6.99 -15.95
N PRO A 115 2.77 6.85 -17.29
CA PRO A 115 3.99 6.75 -18.10
C PRO A 115 4.86 8.01 -18.07
N HIS A 116 4.25 9.19 -17.87
CA HIS A 116 4.97 10.45 -17.84
C HIS A 116 5.78 10.64 -16.55
N ASP A 117 5.39 9.99 -15.43
CA ASP A 117 6.09 10.10 -14.15
C ASP A 117 7.04 8.95 -13.85
N TYR A 118 6.83 7.80 -14.52
CA TYR A 118 7.52 6.54 -14.23
C TYR A 118 9.05 6.65 -14.11
N THR A 119 9.69 7.41 -14.99
CA THR A 119 11.16 7.52 -15.03
C THR A 119 11.72 8.67 -14.19
N HIS A 120 10.90 9.39 -13.41
CA HIS A 120 11.37 10.49 -12.56
C HIS A 120 11.77 10.00 -11.16
N GLY A 121 12.51 10.83 -10.42
CA GLY A 121 12.65 10.65 -8.98
C GLY A 121 11.36 10.97 -8.23
N HIS A 122 11.38 10.78 -6.92
CA HIS A 122 10.33 11.23 -5.99
C HIS A 122 10.64 12.65 -5.53
N PHE A 123 10.23 13.64 -6.34
CA PHE A 123 10.56 15.06 -6.16
C PHE A 123 9.50 15.84 -5.40
N GLU A 124 8.34 15.24 -5.16
CA GLU A 124 7.20 15.84 -4.50
C GLU A 124 7.57 16.24 -3.07
N ARG A 125 7.17 17.43 -2.66
CA ARG A 125 7.38 17.94 -1.31
C ARG A 125 6.08 18.55 -0.82
N TYR A 126 5.71 18.23 0.42
CA TYR A 126 4.59 18.89 1.07
C TYR A 126 4.99 20.33 1.47
N PRO A 127 4.10 21.33 1.34
CA PRO A 127 2.72 21.24 0.83
C PRO A 127 2.67 20.99 -0.69
N TYR A 128 1.73 20.16 -1.12
CA TYR A 128 1.58 19.79 -2.53
C TYR A 128 0.78 20.84 -3.31
N ASP A 129 1.12 20.99 -4.59
CA ASP A 129 0.25 21.60 -5.59
C ASP A 129 -0.63 20.52 -6.27
N ASP A 130 -1.53 20.93 -7.17
CA ASP A 130 -2.43 20.00 -7.88
C ASP A 130 -1.70 18.91 -8.67
N SER A 131 -0.49 19.20 -9.18
CA SER A 131 0.29 18.24 -9.95
C SER A 131 0.97 17.22 -9.05
N THR A 132 1.66 17.69 -8.01
CA THR A 132 2.42 16.87 -7.07
C THR A 132 1.53 16.06 -6.14
N MET A 133 0.32 16.53 -5.87
CA MET A 133 -0.71 15.77 -5.16
C MET A 133 -1.11 14.51 -5.92
N ARG A 134 -0.99 14.51 -7.26
CA ARG A 134 -1.23 13.34 -8.12
C ARG A 134 0.04 12.51 -8.30
N SER A 135 1.15 13.16 -8.66
CA SER A 135 2.38 12.44 -9.00
C SER A 135 3.03 11.70 -7.83
N ILE A 136 2.72 12.07 -6.58
CA ILE A 136 3.23 11.43 -5.35
C ILE A 136 2.87 9.94 -5.23
N TYR A 137 1.70 9.53 -5.73
CA TYR A 137 1.27 8.13 -5.71
C TYR A 137 1.51 7.41 -7.04
N HIS A 138 2.18 8.04 -8.02
CA HIS A 138 2.52 7.34 -9.24
C HIS A 138 3.71 6.39 -9.01
N VAL A 139 3.65 5.18 -9.57
CA VAL A 139 4.75 4.21 -9.52
C VAL A 139 6.00 4.77 -10.21
N ARG A 140 7.18 4.62 -9.60
CA ARG A 140 8.48 4.92 -10.24
C ARG A 140 9.23 3.66 -10.63
N GLU A 141 10.04 3.76 -11.68
CA GLU A 141 10.94 2.72 -12.17
C GLU A 141 11.89 2.22 -11.07
N PHE A 142 12.31 3.10 -10.17
CA PHE A 142 13.19 2.75 -9.06
C PHE A 142 12.62 1.65 -8.14
N GLN A 143 11.35 1.74 -7.73
CA GLN A 143 10.74 0.70 -6.88
C GLN A 143 10.60 -0.63 -7.63
N VAL A 144 10.31 -0.57 -8.93
CA VAL A 144 10.16 -1.75 -9.79
C VAL A 144 11.51 -2.45 -9.95
N TYR A 145 12.58 -1.68 -10.14
CA TYR A 145 13.95 -2.20 -10.16
C TYR A 145 14.29 -2.89 -8.84
N GLN A 146 14.01 -2.27 -7.69
CA GLN A 146 14.24 -2.91 -6.39
C GLN A 146 13.50 -4.25 -6.26
N LEU A 147 12.21 -4.28 -6.56
CA LEU A 147 11.41 -5.51 -6.46
C LEU A 147 11.82 -6.59 -7.47
N ALA A 148 12.37 -6.22 -8.63
CA ALA A 148 12.86 -7.20 -9.62
C ALA A 148 14.00 -8.10 -9.08
N HIS A 149 14.76 -7.62 -8.08
CA HIS A 149 15.81 -8.41 -7.42
C HIS A 149 15.27 -9.60 -6.62
N LEU A 150 13.95 -9.66 -6.39
CA LEU A 150 13.31 -10.77 -5.70
C LEU A 150 13.22 -12.04 -6.56
N LYS A 151 13.53 -11.98 -7.86
CA LYS A 151 13.44 -13.11 -8.81
C LYS A 151 14.13 -14.41 -8.37
N ALA A 152 15.17 -14.33 -7.53
CA ALA A 152 15.91 -15.49 -7.04
C ALA A 152 15.32 -16.10 -5.75
N THR A 153 14.35 -15.44 -5.14
CA THR A 153 13.81 -15.77 -3.81
C THR A 153 12.28 -15.85 -3.87
N PRO A 154 11.66 -17.00 -3.56
CA PRO A 154 10.21 -17.15 -3.65
C PRO A 154 9.45 -16.07 -2.87
N VAL A 155 8.36 -15.57 -3.46
CA VAL A 155 7.40 -14.65 -2.83
C VAL A 155 6.06 -15.35 -2.77
N ASP A 156 5.43 -15.40 -1.59
CA ASP A 156 4.14 -16.06 -1.43
C ASP A 156 2.98 -15.18 -1.89
N ILE A 157 3.03 -13.89 -1.53
CA ILE A 157 1.96 -12.92 -1.79
C ILE A 157 2.57 -11.64 -2.33
N PHE A 158 2.01 -11.12 -3.41
CA PHE A 158 2.34 -9.81 -3.95
C PHE A 158 1.09 -8.92 -3.99
N LEU A 159 1.22 -7.67 -3.53
CA LEU A 159 0.16 -6.66 -3.54
C LEU A 159 0.47 -5.55 -4.55
N SER A 160 -0.52 -5.15 -5.35
CA SER A 160 -0.47 -3.92 -6.16
C SER A 160 -1.83 -3.24 -6.16
N HIS A 161 -1.89 -1.91 -6.33
CA HIS A 161 -3.18 -1.25 -6.39
C HIS A 161 -3.86 -1.47 -7.75
N ASP A 162 -3.23 -0.98 -8.81
CA ASP A 162 -3.64 -1.25 -10.18
C ASP A 162 -3.18 -2.66 -10.64
N TRP A 163 -3.83 -3.16 -11.69
CA TRP A 163 -3.67 -4.56 -12.11
C TRP A 163 -2.43 -4.72 -12.99
N PRO A 164 -1.77 -5.90 -12.98
CA PRO A 164 -0.81 -6.24 -14.04
C PRO A 164 -1.46 -6.11 -15.42
N ARG A 165 -0.79 -5.43 -16.35
CA ARG A 165 -1.29 -5.30 -17.71
C ARG A 165 -1.51 -6.67 -18.36
N GLY A 166 -2.63 -6.85 -19.04
CA GLY A 166 -2.95 -8.10 -19.74
C GLY A 166 -3.47 -9.23 -18.83
N ILE A 167 -3.65 -9.00 -17.52
CA ILE A 167 -4.12 -10.03 -16.59
C ILE A 167 -5.51 -10.59 -16.94
N GLU A 168 -6.32 -9.80 -17.66
CA GLU A 168 -7.66 -10.19 -18.08
C GLU A 168 -7.65 -11.43 -18.99
N ARG A 169 -6.54 -11.69 -19.69
CA ARG A 169 -6.35 -12.82 -20.62
C ARG A 169 -6.30 -14.16 -19.92
N TYR A 170 -6.02 -14.15 -18.62
CA TYR A 170 -5.85 -15.33 -17.77
C TYR A 170 -7.10 -15.66 -16.94
N GLY A 171 -8.21 -14.97 -17.20
CA GLY A 171 -9.48 -15.17 -16.52
C GLY A 171 -10.68 -15.06 -17.46
N ARG A 172 -11.84 -14.70 -16.90
CA ARG A 172 -13.10 -14.58 -17.67
C ARG A 172 -13.31 -13.15 -18.18
N THR A 173 -12.57 -12.75 -19.22
CA THR A 173 -12.69 -11.42 -19.85
C THR A 173 -14.12 -11.11 -20.30
N ASP A 174 -14.88 -12.13 -20.71
CA ASP A 174 -16.30 -11.99 -21.08
C ASP A 174 -17.18 -11.55 -19.90
N VAL A 175 -16.90 -12.02 -18.68
CA VAL A 175 -17.59 -11.59 -17.45
C VAL A 175 -17.16 -10.17 -17.10
N LEU A 176 -15.86 -9.88 -17.19
CA LEU A 176 -15.31 -8.54 -16.92
C LEU A 176 -15.95 -7.49 -17.82
N LEU A 177 -15.97 -7.71 -19.13
CA LEU A 177 -16.54 -6.77 -20.11
C LEU A 177 -18.07 -6.63 -20.03
N ARG A 178 -18.78 -7.61 -19.43
CA ARG A 178 -20.19 -7.43 -19.10
C ARG A 178 -20.40 -6.49 -17.92
N LYS A 179 -19.52 -6.56 -16.91
CA LYS A 179 -19.58 -5.67 -15.74
C LYS A 179 -19.01 -4.28 -16.04
N LYS A 180 -17.97 -4.19 -16.87
CA LYS A 180 -17.22 -2.97 -17.18
C LYS A 180 -16.99 -2.84 -18.71
N PRO A 181 -18.03 -2.50 -19.50
CA PRO A 181 -17.94 -2.49 -20.97
C PRO A 181 -16.93 -1.49 -21.54
N PHE A 182 -16.66 -0.39 -20.82
CA PHE A 182 -15.73 0.66 -21.24
C PHE A 182 -14.27 0.18 -21.32
N LEU A 183 -13.92 -0.91 -20.62
CA LEU A 183 -12.58 -1.52 -20.71
C LEU A 183 -12.29 -2.17 -22.07
N ARG A 184 -13.30 -2.36 -22.92
CA ARG A 184 -13.18 -3.07 -24.19
C ARG A 184 -12.11 -2.48 -25.10
N ASP A 185 -12.11 -1.16 -25.24
CA ASP A 185 -11.18 -0.47 -26.13
C ASP A 185 -9.73 -0.59 -25.63
N GLU A 186 -9.52 -0.34 -24.34
CA GLU A 186 -8.21 -0.42 -23.69
C GLU A 186 -7.63 -1.84 -23.72
N ILE A 187 -8.46 -2.86 -23.45
CA ILE A 187 -8.07 -4.28 -23.57
C ILE A 187 -7.70 -4.61 -25.02
N SER A 188 -8.48 -4.15 -26.00
CA SER A 188 -8.22 -4.43 -27.41
C SER A 188 -6.90 -3.81 -27.91
N ARG A 189 -6.52 -2.66 -27.37
CA ARG A 189 -5.23 -1.99 -27.64
C ARG A 189 -4.07 -2.55 -26.82
N GLY A 190 -4.31 -3.49 -25.91
CA GLY A 190 -3.29 -4.04 -25.02
C GLY A 190 -2.75 -3.02 -24.02
N ALA A 191 -3.57 -2.03 -23.65
CA ALA A 191 -3.20 -0.97 -22.71
C ALA A 191 -3.75 -1.18 -21.29
N PHE A 192 -4.70 -2.11 -21.10
CA PHE A 192 -5.40 -2.30 -19.83
C PHE A 192 -4.48 -2.84 -18.74
N GLY A 193 -4.24 -2.01 -17.72
CA GLY A 193 -3.42 -2.31 -16.54
C GLY A 193 -1.99 -1.74 -16.62
N SER A 194 -1.21 -2.02 -15.58
CA SER A 194 0.13 -1.49 -15.33
C SER A 194 1.22 -2.34 -15.99
N PRO A 195 1.98 -1.81 -16.97
CA PRO A 195 3.14 -2.49 -17.53
C PRO A 195 4.22 -2.86 -16.48
N PRO A 196 4.55 -2.00 -15.50
CA PRO A 196 5.47 -2.40 -14.43
C PRO A 196 4.99 -3.60 -13.61
N ASN A 197 3.69 -3.67 -13.32
CA ASN A 197 3.13 -4.82 -12.61
C ASN A 197 3.13 -6.09 -13.47
N GLU A 198 2.90 -5.99 -14.78
CA GLU A 198 3.09 -7.11 -15.72
C GLU A 198 4.54 -7.63 -15.67
N PHE A 199 5.51 -6.72 -15.72
CA PHE A 199 6.93 -7.06 -15.62
C PHE A 199 7.26 -7.77 -14.30
N LEU A 200 6.78 -7.25 -13.15
CA LEU A 200 7.02 -7.85 -11.85
C LEU A 200 6.31 -9.20 -11.68
N LEU A 201 5.10 -9.36 -12.20
CA LEU A 201 4.35 -10.61 -12.17
C LEU A 201 5.12 -11.76 -12.83
N HIS A 202 5.72 -11.51 -13.99
CA HIS A 202 6.49 -12.52 -14.72
C HIS A 202 7.94 -12.68 -14.24
N THR A 203 8.50 -11.65 -13.61
CA THR A 203 9.85 -11.68 -13.03
C THR A 203 9.88 -12.41 -11.69
N ILE A 204 8.94 -12.09 -10.78
CA ILE A 204 8.90 -12.60 -9.40
C ILE A 204 8.10 -13.90 -9.31
N GLN A 205 7.06 -14.06 -10.13
CA GLN A 205 6.20 -15.24 -10.17
C GLN A 205 5.62 -15.64 -8.79
N PRO A 206 5.00 -14.70 -8.05
CA PRO A 206 4.51 -14.98 -6.70
C PRO A 206 3.38 -16.02 -6.71
N ARG A 207 3.17 -16.74 -5.61
CA ARG A 207 2.08 -17.75 -5.54
C ARG A 207 0.70 -17.09 -5.64
N HIS A 208 0.54 -15.93 -5.02
CA HIS A 208 -0.67 -15.12 -5.07
C HIS A 208 -0.35 -13.67 -5.46
N TRP A 209 -1.22 -13.07 -6.27
CA TRP A 209 -1.19 -11.65 -6.58
C TRP A 209 -2.56 -11.05 -6.26
N PHE A 210 -2.59 -10.01 -5.42
CA PHE A 210 -3.82 -9.33 -5.04
C PHE A 210 -3.82 -7.87 -5.48
N SER A 211 -4.95 -7.44 -6.06
CA SER A 211 -5.11 -6.06 -6.53
C SER A 211 -6.47 -5.43 -6.20
N GLY A 212 -6.56 -4.10 -6.35
CA GLY A 212 -7.75 -3.30 -6.12
C GLY A 212 -8.13 -2.46 -7.35
N HIS A 213 -8.40 -1.17 -7.13
CA HIS A 213 -8.54 -0.09 -8.11
C HIS A 213 -9.71 -0.18 -9.11
N MET A 214 -9.87 -1.29 -9.83
CA MET A 214 -10.83 -1.42 -10.95
C MET A 214 -12.30 -1.56 -10.52
N HIS A 215 -12.57 -1.58 -9.21
CA HIS A 215 -13.91 -1.68 -8.62
C HIS A 215 -14.72 -2.84 -9.23
N VAL A 216 -14.09 -4.02 -9.31
CA VAL A 216 -14.70 -5.25 -9.80
C VAL A 216 -13.92 -6.47 -9.32
N LYS A 217 -14.63 -7.46 -8.78
CA LYS A 217 -14.02 -8.76 -8.47
C LYS A 217 -13.66 -9.50 -9.76
N PHE A 218 -12.40 -9.91 -9.87
CA PHE A 218 -11.88 -10.69 -10.98
C PHE A 218 -10.83 -11.69 -10.49
N ALA A 219 -10.88 -12.90 -11.02
CA ALA A 219 -9.93 -13.95 -10.70
C ALA A 219 -9.31 -14.49 -11.98
N ALA A 220 -8.01 -14.75 -11.91
CA ALA A 220 -7.23 -15.27 -13.03
C ALA A 220 -6.14 -16.24 -12.53
N VAL A 221 -5.70 -17.11 -13.43
CA VAL A 221 -4.64 -18.08 -13.15
C VAL A 221 -3.57 -17.92 -14.22
N VAL A 222 -2.40 -17.45 -13.80
CA VAL A 222 -1.29 -17.12 -14.70
C VAL A 222 -0.28 -18.27 -14.68
N PRO A 223 -0.26 -19.14 -15.71
CA PRO A 223 0.82 -20.11 -15.84
C PRO A 223 2.09 -19.37 -16.25
N HIS A 224 3.19 -19.64 -15.53
CA HIS A 224 4.52 -19.25 -15.99
C HIS A 224 5.07 -20.32 -16.95
N LEU A 225 6.37 -20.27 -17.29
CA LEU A 225 6.99 -21.19 -18.26
C LEU A 225 6.65 -22.67 -17.99
N PRO A 226 6.66 -23.57 -19.00
CA PRO A 226 6.35 -24.99 -18.79
C PRO A 226 7.24 -25.62 -17.70
N GLY A 227 6.63 -26.10 -16.61
CA GLY A 227 7.34 -26.62 -15.42
C GLY A 227 7.60 -25.60 -14.31
N ALA A 228 7.23 -24.32 -14.51
CA ALA A 228 7.29 -23.26 -13.52
C ALA A 228 6.01 -23.20 -12.65
N ASN A 229 6.05 -22.32 -11.64
CA ASN A 229 4.93 -22.07 -10.76
C ASN A 229 3.75 -21.40 -11.48
N THR A 230 2.62 -21.31 -10.80
CA THR A 230 1.42 -20.59 -11.27
C THR A 230 1.08 -19.51 -10.26
N THR A 231 0.75 -18.31 -10.74
CA THR A 231 0.23 -17.23 -9.88
C THR A 231 -1.29 -17.24 -9.89
N LYS A 232 -1.90 -17.26 -8.70
CA LYS A 232 -3.33 -17.03 -8.52
C LYS A 232 -3.57 -15.53 -8.34
N PHE A 233 -4.20 -14.90 -9.32
CA PHE A 233 -4.57 -13.49 -9.26
C PHE A 233 -6.00 -13.32 -8.73
N LEU A 234 -6.19 -12.37 -7.81
CA LEU A 234 -7.50 -11.93 -7.36
C LEU A 234 -7.53 -10.41 -7.20
N ALA A 235 -8.48 -9.78 -7.86
CA ALA A 235 -8.84 -8.40 -7.60
C ALA A 235 -10.21 -8.30 -6.92
N LEU A 236 -10.39 -7.29 -6.08
CA LEU A 236 -11.63 -7.05 -5.32
C LEU A 236 -12.26 -5.70 -5.66
N ASP A 237 -13.53 -5.57 -5.31
CA ASP A 237 -14.30 -4.34 -5.47
C ASP A 237 -14.04 -3.35 -4.31
N LYS A 238 -14.50 -2.10 -4.45
CA LYS A 238 -14.43 -1.10 -3.38
C LYS A 238 -15.35 -1.46 -2.22
N CYS A 239 -14.99 -1.06 -1.00
CA CYS A 239 -15.76 -1.26 0.23
C CYS A 239 -17.09 -0.48 0.25
N LEU A 240 -18.03 -0.84 -0.62
CA LEU A 240 -19.36 -0.28 -0.73
C LEU A 240 -20.43 -1.35 -0.52
N PRO A 241 -21.65 -0.96 -0.12
CA PRO A 241 -22.76 -1.91 0.05
C PRO A 241 -23.02 -2.75 -1.20
N ASN A 242 -23.28 -4.06 -1.00
CA ASN A 242 -23.59 -5.02 -2.06
C ASN A 242 -22.49 -5.19 -3.13
N ARG A 243 -21.22 -4.99 -2.76
CA ARG A 243 -20.05 -5.21 -3.61
C ARG A 243 -19.16 -6.35 -3.09
N ASP A 244 -18.42 -6.96 -4.00
CA ASP A 244 -17.49 -8.06 -3.71
C ASP A 244 -16.14 -7.53 -3.18
N PHE A 245 -16.14 -6.82 -2.04
CA PHE A 245 -14.98 -6.08 -1.53
C PHE A 245 -14.06 -6.88 -0.58
N LEU A 246 -14.49 -8.06 -0.12
CA LEU A 246 -13.75 -8.90 0.82
C LEU A 246 -13.77 -10.36 0.35
N GLN A 247 -12.62 -11.02 0.43
CA GLN A 247 -12.47 -12.46 0.22
C GLN A 247 -11.59 -13.02 1.33
N VAL A 248 -12.06 -14.05 2.01
CA VAL A 248 -11.24 -14.86 2.93
C VAL A 248 -10.58 -15.99 2.12
N VAL A 249 -9.29 -16.20 2.34
CA VAL A 249 -8.50 -17.25 1.70
C VAL A 249 -7.62 -17.94 2.75
N ASP A 250 -7.52 -19.26 2.65
CA ASP A 250 -6.64 -20.07 3.49
C ASP A 250 -5.30 -20.26 2.80
N ILE A 251 -4.25 -19.65 3.36
CA ILE A 251 -2.87 -19.76 2.85
C ILE A 251 -2.02 -20.42 3.93
N PRO A 252 -1.49 -21.64 3.71
CA PRO A 252 -0.65 -22.31 4.68
C PRO A 252 0.62 -21.50 4.96
N ALA A 253 0.81 -21.10 6.22
CA ALA A 253 2.01 -20.40 6.67
C ALA A 253 3.09 -21.40 7.11
N PRO A 254 4.39 -21.13 6.86
CA PRO A 254 5.47 -22.00 7.34
C PRO A 254 5.56 -22.10 8.87
N VAL A 255 5.14 -21.07 9.60
CA VAL A 255 5.14 -21.04 11.06
C VAL A 255 3.70 -20.99 11.55
N GLU A 256 3.25 -22.05 12.21
CA GLU A 256 1.95 -22.04 12.89
C GLU A 256 2.08 -21.26 14.21
N ALA A 257 1.33 -20.17 14.32
CA ALA A 257 1.25 -19.35 15.52
C ALA A 257 -0.19 -18.91 15.77
N PRO A 258 -0.62 -18.78 17.05
CA PRO A 258 -1.97 -18.35 17.39
C PRO A 258 -2.27 -16.92 16.91
N THR A 259 -1.23 -16.09 16.79
CA THR A 259 -1.32 -14.69 16.33
C THR A 259 -0.33 -14.44 15.19
N ALA A 260 -0.74 -13.64 14.21
CA ALA A 260 0.14 -13.20 13.13
C ALA A 260 1.27 -12.32 13.68
N THR A 261 2.52 -12.71 13.41
CA THR A 261 3.71 -11.96 13.80
C THR A 261 4.42 -11.44 12.56
N LEU A 262 4.58 -10.12 12.50
CA LEU A 262 5.29 -9.43 11.42
C LEU A 262 6.79 -9.36 11.75
N THR A 263 7.64 -9.75 10.81
CA THR A 263 9.10 -9.64 10.90
C THR A 263 9.69 -9.03 9.62
N VAL A 264 10.91 -8.52 9.72
CA VAL A 264 11.63 -7.94 8.58
C VAL A 264 12.07 -9.01 7.58
N ASP A 265 12.21 -8.63 6.32
CA ASP A 265 12.79 -9.46 5.26
C ASP A 265 14.25 -9.09 5.01
N VAL A 266 15.18 -9.99 5.39
CA VAL A 266 16.62 -9.75 5.25
C VAL A 266 17.04 -9.49 3.79
N PRO A 267 16.61 -10.29 2.79
CA PRO A 267 16.96 -10.01 1.40
C PRO A 267 16.46 -8.65 0.91
N TRP A 268 15.26 -8.22 1.31
CA TRP A 268 14.75 -6.90 0.97
C TRP A 268 15.57 -5.76 1.58
N LEU A 269 15.97 -5.88 2.84
CA LEU A 269 16.86 -4.89 3.46
C LEU A 269 18.23 -4.80 2.74
N ALA A 270 18.74 -5.94 2.25
CA ALA A 270 19.96 -5.95 1.44
C ALA A 270 19.74 -5.24 0.08
N VAL A 271 18.60 -5.49 -0.58
CA VAL A 271 18.21 -4.77 -1.82
C VAL A 271 18.12 -3.27 -1.57
N LEU A 272 17.41 -2.84 -0.52
CA LEU A 272 17.29 -1.42 -0.17
C LEU A 272 18.65 -0.77 -0.02
N ARG A 273 19.56 -1.39 0.76
CA ARG A 273 20.91 -0.86 0.98
C ARG A 273 21.73 -0.81 -0.30
N ALA A 274 21.74 -1.90 -1.07
CA ALA A 274 22.57 -2.00 -2.26
C ALA A 274 22.10 -1.02 -3.36
N THR A 275 20.79 -0.78 -3.47
CA THR A 275 20.20 0.10 -4.50
C THR A 275 20.08 1.57 -4.09
N HIS A 276 20.30 1.92 -2.81
CA HIS A 276 19.99 3.26 -2.29
C HIS A 276 20.70 4.41 -3.01
N HIS A 277 21.89 4.16 -3.57
CA HIS A 277 22.65 5.16 -4.33
C HIS A 277 21.95 5.61 -5.63
N GLU A 278 20.99 4.83 -6.13
CA GLU A 278 20.16 5.15 -7.29
C GLU A 278 18.87 5.90 -6.91
N ALA A 279 18.59 6.06 -5.60
CA ALA A 279 17.43 6.83 -5.16
C ALA A 279 17.56 8.31 -5.60
N SER A 280 16.47 8.89 -6.10
CA SER A 280 16.46 10.25 -6.62
C SER A 280 15.24 11.02 -6.14
N CYS A 281 15.44 12.29 -5.77
CA CYS A 281 14.38 13.24 -5.49
C CYS A 281 14.32 14.39 -6.52
N ASP A 282 14.90 14.18 -7.71
CA ASP A 282 14.89 15.17 -8.80
C ASP A 282 13.72 14.91 -9.76
N ARG A 283 13.20 15.98 -10.36
CA ARG A 283 12.27 15.94 -11.50
C ARG A 283 12.94 15.47 -12.78
N ARG A 284 14.26 15.34 -12.81
CA ARG A 284 14.98 14.75 -13.93
C ARG A 284 14.66 13.27 -14.04
N ARG A 285 14.70 12.77 -15.28
CA ARG A 285 14.56 11.34 -15.52
C ARG A 285 15.78 10.61 -14.97
N SER A 286 15.58 9.84 -13.92
CA SER A 286 16.57 8.96 -13.31
C SER A 286 16.24 7.55 -13.78
N ARG A 287 16.98 7.06 -14.79
CA ARG A 287 16.87 5.66 -15.19
C ARG A 287 17.71 4.80 -14.27
N VAL A 288 17.14 3.69 -13.87
CA VAL A 288 17.85 2.63 -13.15
C VAL A 288 18.89 1.97 -14.08
N PRO A 289 19.93 1.32 -13.53
CA PRO A 289 20.89 0.56 -14.33
C PRO A 289 20.22 -0.51 -15.21
N GLU A 290 20.75 -0.71 -16.42
CA GLU A 290 20.29 -1.78 -17.32
C GLU A 290 20.75 -3.18 -16.86
N GLN A 291 21.87 -3.24 -16.13
CA GLN A 291 22.40 -4.47 -15.58
C GLN A 291 21.85 -4.69 -14.18
N ASP A 292 21.32 -5.89 -13.94
CA ASP A 292 20.88 -6.29 -12.61
C ASP A 292 22.08 -6.32 -11.66
N MET A 293 21.96 -5.58 -10.57
CA MET A 293 22.92 -5.67 -9.48
C MET A 293 22.73 -7.00 -8.73
N GLU A 294 23.82 -7.66 -8.39
CA GLU A 294 23.76 -8.92 -7.64
C GLU A 294 23.72 -8.63 -6.13
N ILE A 295 22.74 -9.21 -5.43
CA ILE A 295 22.71 -9.21 -3.96
C ILE A 295 23.51 -10.41 -3.47
N THR A 296 24.65 -10.14 -2.84
CA THR A 296 25.61 -11.18 -2.45
C THR A 296 25.28 -11.79 -1.07
N GLN A 297 25.88 -12.92 -0.75
CA GLN A 297 25.79 -13.49 0.61
C GLN A 297 26.42 -12.57 1.66
N ASP A 298 27.45 -11.79 1.29
CA ASP A 298 28.07 -10.81 2.19
C ASP A 298 27.10 -9.67 2.52
N ASP A 299 26.27 -9.25 1.56
CA ASP A 299 25.21 -8.26 1.82
C ASP A 299 24.18 -8.78 2.82
N LEU A 300 23.75 -10.03 2.67
CA LEU A 300 22.81 -10.68 3.60
C LEU A 300 23.42 -10.82 4.99
N ALA A 301 24.67 -11.30 5.09
CA ALA A 301 25.38 -11.45 6.35
C ALA A 301 25.59 -10.10 7.05
N TRP A 302 25.88 -9.04 6.28
CA TRP A 302 25.98 -7.68 6.81
C TRP A 302 24.68 -7.22 7.47
N ILE A 303 23.53 -7.44 6.82
CA ILE A 303 22.22 -7.10 7.38
C ILE A 303 21.96 -7.90 8.66
N GLN A 304 22.16 -9.22 8.62
CA GLN A 304 21.95 -10.10 9.77
C GLN A 304 22.79 -9.68 10.98
N SER A 305 24.05 -9.28 10.78
CA SER A 305 24.93 -8.83 11.86
C SER A 305 24.46 -7.58 12.60
N ARG A 306 23.58 -6.78 11.97
CA ARG A 306 23.04 -5.54 12.54
C ARG A 306 21.62 -5.67 13.08
N LEU A 307 20.90 -6.72 12.70
CA LEU A 307 19.56 -6.94 13.24
C LEU A 307 19.66 -7.25 14.74
N PRO A 308 18.91 -6.55 15.60
CA PRO A 308 18.91 -6.83 17.02
C PRO A 308 18.40 -8.26 17.26
N LEU A 309 19.07 -9.01 18.13
CA LEU A 309 18.73 -10.42 18.41
C LEU A 309 17.30 -10.61 18.96
N ASN A 310 16.67 -9.56 19.52
CA ASN A 310 15.41 -9.65 20.27
C ASN A 310 14.33 -8.61 19.91
N THR A 311 14.55 -7.76 18.91
CA THR A 311 13.51 -6.84 18.39
C THR A 311 13.36 -7.16 16.93
N GLY A 312 12.15 -7.21 16.36
CA GLY A 312 11.92 -7.55 14.95
C GLY A 312 12.55 -6.56 13.96
N GLY A 313 13.86 -6.38 13.96
CA GLY A 313 14.60 -5.34 13.26
C GLY A 313 14.32 -3.93 13.79
N TRP A 314 14.19 -3.01 12.83
CA TRP A 314 13.82 -1.59 12.99
C TRP A 314 12.33 -1.37 13.23
N LEU A 315 11.52 -2.44 13.23
CA LEU A 315 10.09 -2.35 13.45
C LEU A 315 9.81 -1.95 14.89
N HIS A 316 9.52 -0.67 15.10
CA HIS A 316 9.12 -0.14 16.39
C HIS A 316 7.60 -0.24 16.57
N PRO A 317 7.12 -0.42 17.82
CA PRO A 317 5.71 -0.22 18.11
C PRO A 317 5.27 1.17 17.65
N PHE A 318 4.02 1.26 17.17
CA PHE A 318 3.45 2.53 16.76
C PHE A 318 3.50 3.58 17.89
N ALA A 319 3.89 4.80 17.52
CA ALA A 319 3.68 5.99 18.32
C ALA A 319 3.14 7.11 17.40
N PRO A 320 2.26 7.99 17.89
CA PRO A 320 1.88 9.19 17.17
C PRO A 320 3.11 10.05 16.84
N THR A 321 3.08 10.69 15.68
CA THR A 321 4.20 11.46 15.12
C THR A 321 3.71 12.83 14.66
N SER A 322 4.53 13.86 14.86
CA SER A 322 4.34 15.13 14.15
C SER A 322 5.05 15.10 12.79
N ARG A 323 4.96 16.17 12.00
CA ARG A 323 5.75 16.35 10.76
C ARG A 323 6.83 17.41 11.00
N PRO A 324 7.91 17.42 10.20
CA PRO A 324 8.26 16.48 9.10
C PRO A 324 8.93 15.18 9.58
N GLY A 325 8.91 14.16 8.71
CA GLY A 325 9.63 12.90 8.87
C GLY A 325 8.90 11.85 9.72
N ASN A 326 9.54 10.69 9.93
CA ASN A 326 9.01 9.64 10.79
C ASN A 326 10.15 8.89 11.50
N PRO A 327 10.08 8.66 12.82
CA PRO A 327 11.15 7.98 13.56
C PRO A 327 11.38 6.53 13.11
N GLN A 328 10.38 5.85 12.52
CA GLN A 328 10.57 4.51 11.97
C GLN A 328 11.43 4.52 10.69
N THR A 329 11.24 5.54 9.85
CA THR A 329 12.09 5.77 8.67
C THR A 329 13.52 6.08 9.08
N ASP A 330 13.71 6.95 10.09
CA ASP A 330 15.03 7.28 10.62
C ASP A 330 15.73 6.03 11.17
N ALA A 331 15.03 5.23 11.98
CA ALA A 331 15.58 3.99 12.55
C ALA A 331 16.02 2.97 11.48
N LEU A 332 15.25 2.83 10.39
CA LEU A 332 15.63 1.98 9.26
C LEU A 332 16.88 2.51 8.56
N LEU A 333 16.92 3.81 8.23
CA LEU A 333 18.05 4.41 7.54
C LEU A 333 19.32 4.35 8.39
N ASP A 334 19.22 4.55 9.70
CA ASP A 334 20.31 4.38 10.65
C ASP A 334 20.82 2.94 10.72
N LEU A 335 19.91 1.95 10.77
CA LEU A 335 20.24 0.52 10.72
C LEU A 335 21.05 0.19 9.47
N LEU A 336 20.61 0.71 8.32
CA LEU A 336 21.24 0.47 7.02
C LEU A 336 22.43 1.38 6.71
N ARG A 337 22.71 2.38 7.56
CA ARG A 337 23.73 3.43 7.35
C ARG A 337 23.52 4.22 6.06
N LEU A 338 22.28 4.59 5.80
CA LEU A 338 21.85 5.28 4.59
C LEU A 338 21.42 6.72 4.91
N PRO A 339 21.68 7.69 4.02
CA PRO A 339 21.18 9.05 4.18
C PRO A 339 19.70 9.15 3.78
N HIS A 340 19.02 10.17 4.27
CA HIS A 340 17.75 10.61 3.70
C HIS A 340 17.95 11.18 2.29
N VAL A 341 17.24 10.62 1.31
CA VAL A 341 17.21 11.12 -0.07
C VAL A 341 15.80 11.59 -0.43
N VAL A 342 14.84 10.65 -0.43
CA VAL A 342 13.43 10.93 -0.72
C VAL A 342 12.69 11.41 0.54
N THR A 343 13.11 10.97 1.73
CA THR A 343 12.48 11.33 3.00
C THR A 343 13.20 12.50 3.67
N THR A 344 12.70 12.96 4.82
CA THR A 344 13.32 14.00 5.64
C THR A 344 13.47 13.46 7.07
N PRO A 345 14.57 13.80 7.78
CA PRO A 345 14.74 13.40 9.18
C PRO A 345 13.55 13.82 10.04
N TYR A 346 13.18 12.98 11.01
CA TYR A 346 12.11 13.30 11.94
C TYR A 346 12.51 14.44 12.88
N THR A 347 11.62 15.41 13.06
CA THR A 347 11.81 16.48 14.03
C THR A 347 10.56 16.64 14.89
N THR A 348 10.72 16.56 16.21
CA THR A 348 9.65 16.89 17.16
C THR A 348 9.53 18.40 17.22
N THR A 349 8.51 18.93 16.56
CA THR A 349 8.03 20.29 16.83
C THR A 349 7.53 20.34 18.28
N GLU A 350 8.29 20.97 19.17
CA GLU A 350 7.77 21.41 20.47
C GLU A 350 6.66 22.42 20.20
N VAL A 351 5.41 21.96 20.15
CA VAL A 351 4.26 22.86 20.17
C VAL A 351 4.18 23.41 21.59
N GLN A 352 4.72 24.61 21.81
CA GLN A 352 4.33 25.42 22.97
C GLN A 352 2.80 25.58 22.90
N ALA A 353 2.10 24.91 23.80
CA ALA A 353 0.67 24.99 23.93
C ALA A 353 0.28 26.46 24.20
N LYS A 354 -0.11 27.19 23.16
CA LYS A 354 -0.94 28.38 23.34
C LYS A 354 -2.34 27.89 23.62
N GLU A 355 -2.76 28.05 24.87
CA GLU A 355 -4.15 27.93 25.31
C GLU A 355 -5.05 28.65 24.30
N THR A 356 -5.91 27.89 23.63
CA THR A 356 -6.98 28.44 22.79
C THR A 356 -8.21 28.56 23.68
N PRO A 357 -8.91 29.72 23.74
CA PRO A 357 -10.11 29.86 24.55
C PRO A 357 -11.20 28.93 24.01
N ALA A 358 -12.00 28.35 24.91
CA ALA A 358 -13.14 27.52 24.56
C ALA A 358 -14.04 28.23 23.54
N ALA A 359 -14.20 27.64 22.36
CA ALA A 359 -15.18 28.04 21.37
C ALA A 359 -16.40 27.12 21.48
N ASP A 360 -17.57 27.73 21.52
CA ASP A 360 -18.87 27.07 21.64
C ASP A 360 -19.08 25.99 20.58
N ASP A 361 -19.71 24.89 20.99
CA ASP A 361 -20.00 23.68 20.21
C ASP A 361 -20.95 23.99 19.02
N PRO A 362 -20.47 23.88 17.76
CA PRO A 362 -21.32 24.09 16.59
C PRO A 362 -22.23 22.89 16.27
N ASN A 363 -22.23 21.82 17.08
CA ASN A 363 -23.02 20.60 16.87
C ASN A 363 -24.18 20.41 17.86
N ALA A 364 -24.75 21.48 18.42
CA ALA A 364 -26.04 21.36 19.10
C ALA A 364 -27.13 20.92 18.09
N ILE A 365 -27.51 19.65 18.16
CA ILE A 365 -28.52 19.03 17.29
C ILE A 365 -29.92 19.52 17.72
N ASP A 366 -30.60 20.25 16.84
CA ASP A 366 -32.02 20.56 16.96
C ASP A 366 -32.85 19.34 16.51
N ILE A 367 -33.71 18.84 17.41
CA ILE A 367 -34.40 17.54 17.27
C ILE A 367 -35.66 17.63 16.38
N ASP A 368 -36.02 18.81 15.87
CA ASP A 368 -37.28 19.00 15.12
C ASP A 368 -37.14 19.16 13.58
N ALA A 369 -35.98 18.89 12.98
CA ALA A 369 -35.81 19.01 11.53
C ALA A 369 -36.11 17.69 10.76
N ILE A 370 -37.20 17.69 9.98
CA ILE A 370 -37.65 16.59 9.11
C ILE A 370 -36.66 16.38 7.94
N PRO A 371 -36.28 15.13 7.57
CA PRO A 371 -35.29 14.87 6.54
C PRO A 371 -35.82 15.11 5.12
N ALA A 372 -35.02 15.80 4.30
CA ALA A 372 -35.22 15.84 2.85
C ALA A 372 -34.73 14.53 2.19
N ALA A 373 -35.43 14.11 1.14
CA ALA A 373 -35.24 12.85 0.42
C ALA A 373 -33.83 12.69 -0.19
N PRO A 374 -33.33 11.44 -0.36
CA PRO A 374 -31.98 11.19 -0.84
C PRO A 374 -31.86 11.48 -2.34
N ALA A 375 -30.83 12.24 -2.71
CA ALA A 375 -30.39 12.34 -4.09
C ALA A 375 -29.72 11.02 -4.52
N THR A 376 -30.15 10.48 -5.66
CA THR A 376 -29.53 9.34 -6.32
C THR A 376 -28.16 9.73 -6.86
N VAL A 377 -27.09 9.26 -6.21
CA VAL A 377 -25.71 9.40 -6.68
C VAL A 377 -25.35 8.20 -7.55
N ASP A 378 -24.93 8.45 -8.79
CA ASP A 378 -24.41 7.41 -9.68
C ASP A 378 -23.04 6.94 -9.17
N SER A 379 -23.03 5.78 -8.51
CA SER A 379 -21.85 5.17 -7.88
C SER A 379 -20.86 4.50 -8.87
N ASN A 380 -21.01 4.74 -10.18
CA ASN A 380 -20.20 4.11 -11.22
C ASN A 380 -19.20 5.06 -11.91
N GLU A 381 -19.07 6.33 -11.51
CA GLU A 381 -17.98 7.17 -11.99
C GLU A 381 -16.64 6.64 -11.45
N ILE A 382 -15.90 5.97 -12.32
CA ILE A 382 -14.44 5.98 -12.26
C ILE A 382 -14.05 7.41 -12.60
N ASP A 383 -13.16 8.02 -11.81
CA ASP A 383 -12.56 9.28 -12.20
C ASP A 383 -11.80 9.00 -13.51
N ILE A 384 -12.35 9.44 -14.65
CA ILE A 384 -11.82 9.14 -15.99
C ILE A 384 -10.42 9.73 -16.15
N ASP A 385 -10.04 10.68 -15.30
CA ASP A 385 -8.69 11.23 -15.23
C ASP A 385 -7.65 10.20 -14.72
N ASP A 386 -8.08 9.10 -14.09
CA ASP A 386 -7.24 8.06 -13.50
C ASP A 386 -7.10 6.78 -14.36
N VAL A 387 -7.78 6.66 -15.51
CA VAL A 387 -7.57 5.56 -16.48
C VAL A 387 -6.51 5.94 -17.50
#